data_AF-A0AAU4U3E4-F1
#
_entry.id   AF-A0AAU4U3E4-F1
#
_cell.length_a   1.000
_cell.length_b   1.000
_cell.length_c   1.000
_cell.angle_alpha   90.00
_cell.angle_beta   90.00
_cell.angle_gamma   90.00
#
_symmetry.space_group_name_H-M   'P 1'
#
loop_
_entity.id
_entity.type
_entity.pdbx_description
1 polymer ?
#
loop_
_entity_poly.entity_id
_entity_poly.type
_entity_poly.pdbx_seq_one_letter_code
_entity_poly.pdbx_strand_id
1 'polypeptide(L)'
;MTTEAIPTALTEGERSFVEKVAEYYYVNDGMPHDRGRVVGWLMICDPAEQTAEQIAKALGVERPAVDRIVDQLTPENDPVSVFERTGALNEDYIVRLRENSWGPKVKGIFSEFPDFHRIALTGLTALRAAGASEERLSRLANMERFLGFVSAEMPAILQRYEARKAAQGGS
;
A
#
# COMPACT_ATOMS: atom_id res chain seq x y z
N MET A 1 -18.48 -21.12 24.79
CA MET A 1 -17.57 -20.26 24.00
C MET A 1 -16.22 -20.95 24.00
N THR A 2 -15.96 -21.73 22.96
CA THR A 2 -14.69 -22.42 22.75
C THR A 2 -13.67 -21.38 22.33
N THR A 3 -12.67 -21.12 23.18
CA THR A 3 -11.44 -20.43 22.80
C THR A 3 -10.74 -21.33 21.79
N GLU A 4 -10.97 -21.07 20.50
CA GLU A 4 -10.25 -21.76 19.44
C GLU A 4 -8.79 -21.31 19.52
N ALA A 5 -7.89 -22.26 19.78
CA ALA A 5 -6.48 -21.98 19.97
C ALA A 5 -5.90 -21.46 18.65
N ILE A 6 -5.46 -20.20 18.64
CA ILE A 6 -4.77 -19.62 17.48
C ILE A 6 -3.57 -20.52 17.14
N PRO A 7 -3.51 -21.07 15.91
CA PRO A 7 -2.40 -21.90 15.47
C PRO A 7 -1.08 -21.21 15.76
N THR A 8 -0.22 -21.86 16.54
CA THR A 8 1.05 -21.28 17.02
C THR A 8 2.15 -21.29 15.96
N ALA A 9 1.90 -21.92 14.80
CA ALA A 9 2.82 -21.96 13.68
C ALA A 9 2.04 -21.93 12.36
N LEU A 10 2.55 -21.17 11.39
CA LEU A 10 2.02 -21.15 10.03
C LEU A 10 2.04 -22.56 9.44
N THR A 11 0.96 -22.92 8.76
CA THR A 11 0.93 -24.04 7.83
C THR A 11 1.97 -23.84 6.72
N GLU A 12 2.32 -24.93 6.02
CA GLU A 12 3.25 -24.85 4.90
C GLU A 12 2.76 -23.91 3.79
N GLY A 13 1.45 -23.92 3.53
CA GLY A 13 0.83 -23.04 2.54
C GLY A 13 0.95 -21.56 2.90
N GLU A 14 0.61 -21.21 4.14
CA GLU A 14 0.74 -19.84 4.66
C GLU A 14 2.20 -19.38 4.66
N ARG A 15 3.12 -20.24 5.13
CA ARG A 15 4.56 -19.93 5.13
C ARG A 15 5.07 -19.66 3.72
N SER A 16 4.76 -20.52 2.77
CA SER A 16 5.13 -20.32 1.35
C SER A 16 4.57 -19.00 0.81
N PHE A 17 3.32 -18.64 1.13
CA PHE A 17 2.74 -17.36 0.71
C PHE A 17 3.48 -16.17 1.33
N VAL A 18 3.68 -16.19 2.64
CA VAL A 18 4.37 -15.13 3.40
C VAL A 18 5.78 -14.89 2.88
N GLU A 19 6.54 -15.95 2.61
CA GLU A 19 7.89 -15.83 2.04
C GLU A 19 7.87 -15.29 0.60
N LYS A 20 6.90 -15.69 -0.23
CA LYS A 20 6.76 -15.16 -1.60
C LYS A 20 6.41 -13.67 -1.60
N VAL A 21 5.58 -13.22 -0.67
CA VAL A 21 5.29 -11.80 -0.49
C VAL A 21 6.56 -11.05 -0.06
N ALA A 22 7.33 -11.61 0.88
CA ALA A 22 8.59 -11.03 1.31
C ALA A 22 9.60 -10.90 0.16
N GLU A 23 9.75 -11.94 -0.65
CA GLU A 23 10.61 -11.94 -1.84
C GLU A 23 10.16 -10.90 -2.87
N TYR A 24 8.86 -10.85 -3.17
CA TYR A 24 8.31 -9.88 -4.12
C TYR A 24 8.63 -8.44 -3.74
N TYR A 25 8.40 -8.08 -2.47
CA TYR A 25 8.67 -6.73 -1.97
C TYR A 25 10.16 -6.42 -1.86
N TYR A 26 10.99 -7.42 -1.56
CA TYR A 26 12.43 -7.25 -1.55
C TYR A 26 12.97 -6.93 -2.95
N VAL A 27 12.59 -7.73 -3.96
CA VAL A 27 13.06 -7.56 -5.35
C VAL A 27 12.59 -6.25 -5.98
N ASN A 28 11.33 -5.87 -5.75
CA ASN A 28 10.73 -4.73 -6.45
C ASN A 28 10.95 -3.39 -5.73
N ASP A 29 10.92 -3.38 -4.40
CA ASP A 29 10.88 -2.15 -3.60
C ASP A 29 12.10 -2.02 -2.66
N GLY A 30 13.01 -3.01 -2.65
CA GLY A 30 14.15 -3.06 -1.72
C GLY A 30 13.71 -3.25 -0.26
N MET A 31 12.47 -3.68 -0.04
CA MET A 31 11.89 -3.80 1.30
C MET A 31 12.53 -4.95 2.07
N PRO A 32 12.92 -4.79 3.34
CA PRO A 32 13.43 -5.89 4.15
C PRO A 32 12.43 -7.05 4.24
N HIS A 33 12.92 -8.30 4.13
CA HIS A 33 12.06 -9.49 4.16
C HIS A 33 11.15 -9.53 5.38
N ASP A 34 11.63 -9.17 6.57
CA ASP A 34 10.82 -9.22 7.80
C ASP A 34 9.58 -8.31 7.70
N ARG A 35 9.72 -7.15 7.05
CA ARG A 35 8.58 -6.27 6.78
C ARG A 35 7.61 -6.93 5.81
N GLY A 36 8.12 -7.52 4.73
CA GLY A 36 7.31 -8.25 3.77
C GLY A 36 6.60 -9.47 4.38
N ARG A 37 7.20 -10.14 5.37
CA ARG A 37 6.59 -11.26 6.10
C ARG A 37 5.39 -10.80 6.93
N VAL A 38 5.52 -9.68 7.65
CA VAL A 38 4.40 -9.09 8.39
C VAL A 38 3.26 -8.69 7.45
N VAL A 39 3.58 -8.06 6.32
CA VAL A 39 2.59 -7.73 5.27
C VAL A 39 1.88 -9.00 4.78
N GLY A 40 2.64 -10.02 4.39
CA GLY A 40 2.10 -11.29 3.90
C GLY A 40 1.22 -11.99 4.92
N TRP A 41 1.60 -11.98 6.21
CA TRP A 41 0.78 -12.57 7.27
C TRP A 41 -0.53 -11.82 7.46
N LEU A 42 -0.50 -10.50 7.55
CA LEU A 42 -1.70 -9.67 7.72
C LEU A 42 -2.67 -9.73 6.52
N MET A 43 -2.23 -10.24 5.37
CA MET A 43 -3.10 -10.49 4.22
C MET A 43 -3.95 -11.76 4.35
N ILE A 44 -3.53 -12.72 5.19
CA ILE A 44 -4.16 -14.06 5.24
C ILE A 44 -4.52 -14.52 6.66
N CYS A 45 -4.12 -13.77 7.70
CA CYS A 45 -4.32 -14.16 9.08
C CYS A 45 -5.81 -14.32 9.42
N ASP A 46 -6.12 -15.33 10.22
CA ASP A 46 -7.43 -15.57 10.79
C ASP A 46 -7.28 -15.72 12.32
N PRO A 47 -7.91 -14.85 13.14
CA PRO A 47 -8.78 -13.73 12.76
C PRO A 47 -8.05 -12.59 12.04
N ALA A 48 -8.79 -11.81 11.22
CA ALA A 48 -8.25 -10.68 10.46
C ALA A 48 -7.68 -9.55 11.34
N GLU A 49 -8.17 -9.45 12.58
CA GLU A 49 -7.61 -8.58 13.62
C GLU A 49 -6.56 -9.36 14.40
N GLN A 50 -5.32 -8.86 14.38
CA GLN A 50 -4.20 -9.47 15.07
C GLN A 50 -3.61 -8.50 16.09
N THR A 51 -3.40 -8.95 17.32
CA THR A 51 -2.57 -8.22 18.26
C THR A 51 -1.10 -8.39 17.87
N ALA A 52 -0.23 -7.45 18.23
CA ALA A 52 1.16 -7.59 17.86
C ALA A 52 1.89 -8.76 18.58
N GLU A 53 1.37 -9.27 19.72
CA GLU A 53 1.83 -10.54 20.29
C GLU A 53 1.46 -11.73 19.40
N GLN A 54 0.27 -11.73 18.82
CA GLN A 54 -0.16 -12.78 17.89
C GLN A 54 0.69 -12.79 16.62
N ILE A 55 1.00 -11.61 16.07
CA ILE A 55 1.90 -11.46 14.91
C ILE A 55 3.30 -11.98 15.23
N ALA A 56 3.86 -11.56 16.37
CA ALA A 56 5.19 -11.98 16.83
C ALA A 56 5.26 -13.50 16.98
N LYS A 57 4.24 -14.09 17.62
CA LYS A 57 4.12 -15.53 17.84
C LYS A 57 3.98 -16.30 16.53
N ALA A 58 3.10 -15.87 15.63
CA ALA A 58 2.87 -16.53 14.35
C ALA A 58 4.15 -16.57 13.51
N LEU A 59 4.83 -15.43 13.39
CA LEU A 59 6.04 -15.30 12.58
C LEU A 59 7.32 -15.79 13.27
N GLY A 60 7.27 -16.12 14.57
CA GLY A 60 8.42 -16.56 15.34
C GLY A 60 9.48 -15.47 15.51
N VAL A 61 9.05 -14.22 15.67
CA VAL A 61 9.93 -13.05 15.82
C VAL A 61 9.67 -12.32 17.13
N GLU A 62 10.64 -11.52 17.57
CA GLU A 62 10.51 -10.73 18.79
C GLU A 62 9.52 -9.58 18.65
N ARG A 63 8.77 -9.30 19.71
CA ARG A 63 7.75 -8.23 19.75
C ARG A 63 8.29 -6.85 19.30
N PRO A 64 9.46 -6.37 19.74
CA PRO A 64 9.99 -5.09 19.28
C PRO A 64 10.28 -5.04 17.77
N ALA A 65 10.48 -6.16 17.09
CA ALA A 65 10.63 -6.20 15.64
C ALA A 65 9.29 -5.93 14.94
N VAL A 66 8.21 -6.52 15.45
CA VAL A 66 6.83 -6.25 14.99
C VAL A 66 6.49 -4.78 15.18
N ASP A 67 6.78 -4.20 16.34
CA ASP A 67 6.49 -2.79 16.62
C ASP A 67 7.11 -1.83 15.62
N ARG A 68 8.40 -2.01 15.30
CA ARG A 68 9.09 -1.20 14.29
C ARG A 68 8.49 -1.34 12.90
N ILE A 69 8.05 -2.54 12.55
CA ILE A 69 7.46 -2.82 11.24
C ILE A 69 6.06 -2.23 11.15
N VAL A 70 5.22 -2.43 12.17
CA VAL A 70 3.85 -1.93 12.20
C VAL A 70 3.85 -0.40 12.20
N ASP A 71 4.74 0.26 12.94
CA ASP A 71 4.88 1.72 12.91
C ASP A 71 5.08 2.26 11.48
N GLN A 72 5.91 1.57 10.68
CA GLN A 72 6.13 1.91 9.27
C GLN A 72 4.97 1.54 8.34
N LEU A 73 4.14 0.56 8.71
CA LEU A 73 2.96 0.13 7.93
C LEU A 73 1.72 0.95 8.25
N THR A 74 1.65 1.53 9.44
CA THR A 74 0.52 2.36 9.92
C THR A 74 1.00 3.75 10.30
N PRO A 75 1.59 4.52 9.37
CA PRO A 75 2.02 5.89 9.67
C PRO A 75 0.83 6.75 10.12
N GLU A 76 1.06 7.53 11.17
CA GLU A 76 0.05 8.44 11.71
C GLU A 76 -0.33 9.46 10.63
N ASN A 77 -1.64 9.64 10.41
CA ASN A 77 -2.23 10.53 9.40
C ASN A 77 -2.12 10.09 7.94
N ASP A 78 -1.89 8.81 7.64
CA ASP A 78 -2.06 8.27 6.27
C ASP A 78 -3.47 7.66 6.08
N PRO A 79 -4.45 8.41 5.54
CA PRO A 79 -5.81 7.91 5.30
C PRO A 79 -5.88 6.86 4.19
N VAL A 80 -4.80 6.69 3.41
CA VAL A 80 -4.72 5.70 2.34
C VAL A 80 -3.84 4.51 2.71
N SER A 81 -3.38 4.40 3.97
CA SER A 81 -2.67 3.22 4.41
C SER A 81 -3.53 1.97 4.27
N VAL A 82 -2.91 0.91 3.76
CA VAL A 82 -3.53 -0.39 3.53
C VAL A 82 -3.79 -1.11 4.85
N PHE A 83 -3.02 -0.80 5.89
CA PHE A 83 -3.17 -1.34 7.23
C PHE A 83 -3.68 -0.26 8.18
N GLU A 84 -4.41 -0.69 9.21
CA GLU A 84 -4.77 0.16 10.33
C GLU A 84 -4.35 -0.46 11.64
N ARG A 85 -3.99 0.41 12.59
CA ARG A 85 -3.64 0.06 13.96
C ARG A 85 -4.59 0.76 14.92
N THR A 86 -5.05 0.01 15.91
CA THR A 86 -5.84 0.50 17.05
C THR A 86 -5.05 0.26 18.33
N GLY A 87 -4.76 1.32 19.09
CA GLY A 87 -3.93 1.27 20.30
C GLY A 87 -2.51 1.81 20.09
N ALA A 88 -1.82 2.13 21.19
CA ALA A 88 -0.48 2.71 21.15
C ALA A 88 0.62 1.63 21.04
N LEU A 89 1.80 1.96 20.49
CA LEU A 89 2.88 0.97 20.27
C LEU A 89 3.43 0.36 21.57
N ASN A 90 3.25 1.05 22.70
CA ASN A 90 3.63 0.58 24.04
C ASN A 90 2.56 -0.34 24.68
N GLU A 91 1.46 -0.62 23.98
CA GLU A 91 0.39 -1.52 24.40
C GLU A 91 0.35 -2.75 23.47
N ASP A 92 -0.43 -3.78 23.81
CA ASP A 92 -0.76 -4.85 22.86
C ASP A 92 -1.82 -4.38 21.85
N TYR A 93 -1.41 -3.49 20.95
CA TYR A 93 -2.27 -2.92 19.91
C TYR A 93 -2.76 -3.97 18.91
N ILE A 94 -3.86 -3.67 18.25
CA ILE A 94 -4.46 -4.49 17.19
C ILE A 94 -4.10 -3.89 15.83
N VAL A 95 -3.73 -4.74 14.88
CA VAL A 95 -3.48 -4.42 13.47
C VAL A 95 -4.41 -5.26 12.60
N ARG A 96 -4.92 -4.66 11.53
CA ARG A 96 -5.63 -5.40 10.48
C ARG A 96 -5.38 -4.80 9.10
N LEU A 97 -5.56 -5.62 8.07
CA LEU A 97 -5.72 -5.15 6.70
C LEU A 97 -7.07 -4.43 6.59
N ARG A 98 -7.07 -3.18 6.09
CA ARG A 98 -8.33 -2.46 5.88
C ARG A 98 -9.13 -3.12 4.74
N GLU A 99 -10.38 -3.47 5.03
CA GLU A 99 -11.33 -3.87 4.00
C GLU A 99 -11.48 -2.74 2.96
N ASN A 100 -11.37 -3.06 1.67
CA ASN A 100 -11.44 -2.10 0.56
C ASN A 100 -10.31 -1.05 0.49
N SER A 101 -9.14 -1.28 1.11
CA SER A 101 -7.99 -0.35 1.07
C SER A 101 -7.44 -0.03 -0.33
N TRP A 102 -7.55 -0.98 -1.26
CA TRP A 102 -6.88 -0.87 -2.56
C TRP A 102 -7.42 0.27 -3.44
N GLY A 103 -8.73 0.52 -3.45
CA GLY A 103 -9.34 1.61 -4.23
C GLY A 103 -8.85 3.00 -3.77
N PRO A 104 -8.99 3.35 -2.48
CA PRO A 104 -8.41 4.54 -1.89
C PRO A 104 -6.89 4.64 -2.04
N LYS A 105 -6.14 3.53 -1.90
CA LYS A 105 -4.67 3.54 -2.11
C LYS A 105 -4.30 3.93 -3.53
N VAL A 106 -4.91 3.29 -4.52
CA VAL A 106 -4.72 3.62 -5.94
C VAL A 106 -5.10 5.09 -6.18
N LYS A 107 -6.25 5.54 -5.67
CA LYS A 107 -6.67 6.94 -5.78
C LYS A 107 -5.65 7.91 -5.15
N GLY A 108 -5.07 7.56 -4.00
CA GLY A 108 -4.03 8.33 -3.33
C GLY A 108 -2.78 8.48 -4.20
N ILE A 109 -2.26 7.39 -4.74
CA ILE A 109 -1.09 7.39 -5.64
C ILE A 109 -1.29 8.34 -6.83
N PHE A 110 -2.46 8.32 -7.44
CA PHE A 110 -2.76 9.16 -8.61
C PHE A 110 -3.23 10.59 -8.25
N SER A 111 -3.50 10.87 -6.98
CA SER A 111 -4.00 12.19 -6.55
C SER A 111 -2.99 13.31 -6.74
N GLU A 112 -1.69 12.99 -6.76
CA GLU A 112 -0.59 13.95 -6.95
C GLU A 112 -0.32 14.27 -8.42
N PHE A 113 -0.79 13.43 -9.34
CA PHE A 113 -0.47 13.53 -10.78
C PHE A 113 -1.02 14.82 -11.42
N PRO A 114 -2.24 15.30 -11.11
CA PRO A 114 -2.73 16.57 -11.63
C PRO A 114 -1.86 17.76 -11.23
N ASP A 115 -1.39 17.79 -9.99
CA ASP A 115 -0.55 18.88 -9.49
C ASP A 115 0.84 18.84 -10.13
N PHE A 116 1.44 17.66 -10.22
CA PHE A 116 2.74 17.50 -10.88
C PHE A 116 2.68 17.77 -12.38
N HIS A 117 1.56 17.41 -13.04
CA HIS A 117 1.29 17.80 -14.43
C HIS A 117 1.28 19.33 -14.61
N ARG A 118 0.62 20.09 -13.73
CA ARG A 118 0.62 21.57 -13.77
C ARG A 118 2.02 22.15 -13.58
N ILE A 119 2.82 21.57 -12.68
CA ILE A 119 4.21 21.97 -12.46
C ILE A 119 5.03 21.74 -13.74
N ALA A 120 4.90 20.56 -14.35
CA ALA A 120 5.60 20.23 -15.59
C ALA A 120 5.21 21.16 -16.76
N LEU A 121 3.92 21.48 -16.89
CA LEU A 121 3.41 22.42 -17.89
C LEU A 121 3.96 23.84 -17.69
N THR A 122 4.01 24.30 -16.44
CA THR A 122 4.62 25.60 -16.09
C THR A 122 6.11 25.61 -16.43
N GLY A 123 6.82 24.53 -16.10
CA GLY A 123 8.23 24.35 -16.43
C GLY A 123 8.50 24.36 -17.94
N LEU A 124 7.67 23.69 -18.73
CA LEU A 124 7.75 23.73 -20.21
C LEU A 124 7.62 25.16 -20.75
N THR A 125 6.68 25.93 -20.20
CA THR A 125 6.44 27.32 -20.61
C THR A 125 7.65 28.19 -20.30
N ALA A 126 8.20 28.08 -19.09
CA ALA A 126 9.40 28.81 -18.68
C ALA A 126 10.64 28.43 -19.51
N LEU A 127 10.85 27.14 -19.77
CA LEU A 127 11.98 26.64 -20.56
C LEU A 127 11.91 27.09 -22.03
N ARG A 128 10.71 27.12 -22.61
CA ARG A 128 10.51 27.68 -23.96
C ARG A 128 10.84 29.17 -24.00
N ALA A 129 10.37 29.94 -23.02
CA ALA A 129 10.66 31.38 -22.93
C ALA A 129 12.17 31.66 -22.78
N ALA A 130 12.91 30.76 -22.11
CA ALA A 130 14.35 30.84 -21.96
C ALA A 130 15.16 30.32 -23.17
N GLY A 131 14.51 29.88 -24.25
CA GLY A 131 15.18 29.35 -25.43
C GLY A 131 15.87 28.00 -25.22
N ALA A 132 15.33 27.14 -24.36
CA ALA A 132 15.86 25.79 -24.15
C ALA A 132 15.81 24.94 -25.44
N SER A 133 16.73 24.00 -25.58
CA SER A 133 16.79 23.10 -26.73
C SER A 133 15.57 22.18 -26.82
N GLU A 134 15.21 21.78 -28.04
CA GLU A 134 14.10 20.87 -28.32
C GLU A 134 14.23 19.53 -27.59
N GLU A 135 15.44 18.97 -27.51
CA GLU A 135 15.67 17.71 -26.80
C GLU A 135 15.30 17.80 -25.30
N ARG A 136 15.63 18.95 -24.67
CA ARG A 136 15.32 19.20 -23.26
C ARG A 136 13.82 19.40 -23.05
N LEU A 137 13.17 20.11 -23.96
CA LEU A 137 11.72 20.30 -23.93
C LEU A 137 10.98 18.97 -24.15
N SER A 138 11.48 18.13 -25.06
CA SER A 138 10.85 16.84 -25.41
C SER A 138 10.78 15.89 -24.22
N ARG A 139 11.84 15.76 -23.42
CA ARG A 139 11.83 14.92 -22.21
C ARG A 139 10.73 15.32 -21.23
N LEU A 140 10.61 16.62 -20.96
CA LEU A 140 9.59 17.12 -20.03
C LEU A 140 8.19 17.03 -20.64
N ALA A 141 8.03 17.30 -21.94
CA ALA A 141 6.76 17.20 -22.66
C ALA A 141 6.23 15.76 -22.74
N ASN A 142 7.11 14.77 -22.87
CA ASN A 142 6.71 13.36 -22.88
C ASN A 142 6.14 12.94 -21.52
N MET A 143 6.80 13.32 -20.42
CA MET A 143 6.32 13.05 -19.06
C MET A 143 5.03 13.81 -18.76
N GLU A 144 4.98 15.11 -19.07
CA GLU A 144 3.81 15.96 -18.85
C GLU A 144 2.56 15.42 -19.57
N ARG A 145 2.70 15.03 -20.84
CA ARG A 145 1.61 14.45 -21.63
C ARG A 145 1.07 13.17 -21.02
N PHE A 146 1.97 12.29 -20.56
CA PHE A 146 1.58 11.05 -19.91
C PHE A 146 0.82 11.31 -18.60
N LEU A 147 1.34 12.20 -17.74
CA LEU A 147 0.68 12.58 -16.48
C LEU A 147 -0.69 13.20 -16.74
N GLY A 148 -0.83 14.02 -17.79
CA GLY A 148 -2.10 14.61 -18.20
C GLY A 148 -3.12 13.56 -18.63
N PHE A 149 -2.73 12.60 -19.47
CA PHE A 149 -3.58 11.50 -19.89
C PHE A 149 -4.05 10.64 -18.70
N VAL A 150 -3.12 10.20 -17.85
CA VAL A 150 -3.45 9.37 -16.68
C VAL A 150 -4.39 10.12 -15.73
N SER A 151 -4.10 11.39 -15.45
CA SER A 151 -4.95 12.23 -14.57
C SER A 151 -6.39 12.33 -15.06
N ALA A 152 -6.60 12.36 -16.39
CA ALA A 152 -7.93 12.43 -16.99
C ALA A 152 -8.67 11.08 -16.94
N GLU A 153 -7.98 9.96 -17.12
CA GLU A 153 -8.59 8.62 -17.20
C GLU A 153 -8.86 7.99 -15.82
N MET A 154 -8.03 8.26 -14.82
CA MET A 154 -8.11 7.60 -13.51
C MET A 154 -9.48 7.70 -12.82
N PRO A 155 -10.16 8.86 -12.80
CA PRO A 155 -11.50 8.95 -12.20
C PRO A 155 -12.51 7.98 -12.82
N ALA A 156 -12.50 7.84 -14.16
CA ALA A 156 -13.42 6.94 -14.86
C ALA A 156 -13.09 5.47 -14.60
N ILE A 157 -11.80 5.12 -14.50
CA ILE A 157 -11.36 3.76 -14.13
C ILE A 157 -11.91 3.39 -12.75
N LEU A 158 -11.72 4.25 -11.75
CA LEU A 158 -12.18 4.00 -10.38
C LEU A 158 -13.71 3.92 -10.31
N GLN A 159 -14.43 4.79 -11.01
CA GLN A 159 -15.90 4.75 -11.07
C GLN A 159 -16.41 3.42 -11.62
N ARG A 160 -15.81 2.91 -12.71
CA ARG A 160 -16.17 1.61 -13.29
C ARG A 160 -15.91 0.44 -12.34
N TYR A 161 -14.82 0.49 -11.58
CA TYR A 161 -14.50 -0.53 -10.58
C TYR A 161 -15.56 -0.57 -9.48
N GLU A 162 -15.88 0.58 -8.88
CA GLU A 162 -16.90 0.64 -7.81
C GLU A 162 -18.29 0.24 -8.30
N ALA A 163 -18.67 0.62 -9.53
CA ALA A 163 -19.94 0.20 -10.12
C ALA A 163 -20.04 -1.33 -10.28
N ARG A 164 -18.95 -2.00 -10.69
CA ARG A 164 -18.90 -3.47 -10.79
C ARG A 164 -18.95 -4.14 -9.42
N LYS A 165 -18.25 -3.59 -8.43
CA LYS A 165 -18.28 -4.10 -7.05
C LYS A 165 -19.70 -4.05 -6.47
N ALA A 166 -20.39 -2.92 -6.64
CA ALA A 166 -21.76 -2.75 -6.17
C ALA A 166 -22.73 -3.73 -6.85
N ALA A 167 -22.55 -4.02 -8.14
CA ALA A 167 -23.37 -4.99 -8.87
C ALA A 167 -23.12 -6.45 -8.43
N GLN A 168 -21.92 -6.78 -7.92
CA GLN A 168 -21.55 -8.12 -7.47
C GLN A 168 -21.87 -8.36 -5.97
N GLY A 169 -21.85 -7.33 -5.14
CA GLY A 169 -22.21 -7.41 -3.71
C GLY A 169 -23.71 -7.36 -3.39
N GLY A 170 -24.57 -7.35 -4.42
CA GLY A 170 -26.03 -7.37 -4.30
C GLY A 170 -26.66 -8.75 -4.56
N SER A 171 -25.91 -9.84 -4.39
CA SER A 171 -26.40 -11.23 -4.47
C SER A 171 -26.17 -11.98 -3.15
#